data_AF-A0A6M4P7C3-F1
#
_entry.id   AF-A0A6M4P7C3-F1
#
_cell.length_a   1.000
_cell.length_b   1.000
_cell.length_c   1.000
_cell.angle_alpha   90.00
_cell.angle_beta   90.00
_cell.angle_gamma   90.00
#
_symmetry.space_group_name_H-M   'P 1'
#
loop_
_entity.id
_entity.type
_entity.pdbx_description
1 polymer ?
#
loop_
_entity_poly.entity_id
_entity_poly.type
_entity_poly.pdbx_seq_one_letter_code
_entity_poly.pdbx_strand_id
1 'polypeptide(L)'
;MADQHHHHHYDEGTYPDEILKPFGFLLVTVIGSLAFYNALVYLSDWDSFETPYNYIGAFYYYTLTVPLLFVKTIWYRVTEVGFTQYPNINFLLGILVEFIYIVIIANIIYFISAVFKQITGKPKRKVVFYFFLPALCGLFWFMLNLLISWLTAT
;
A
#
# COMPACT_ATOMS: atom_id res chain seq x y z
N MET A 1 30.13 26.21 -55.89
CA MET A 1 30.73 25.98 -54.55
C MET A 1 29.59 26.06 -53.57
N ALA A 2 29.14 24.91 -53.07
CA ALA A 2 28.01 24.82 -52.13
C ALA A 2 28.56 24.71 -50.72
N ASP A 3 28.21 25.66 -49.86
CA ASP A 3 28.58 25.73 -48.46
C ASP A 3 27.95 24.58 -47.68
N GLN A 4 28.79 23.72 -47.08
CA GLN A 4 28.37 22.71 -46.14
C GLN A 4 28.15 23.37 -44.78
N HIS A 5 26.90 23.71 -44.48
CA HIS A 5 26.49 24.04 -43.12
C HIS A 5 26.55 22.77 -42.24
N HIS A 6 27.68 22.59 -41.57
CA HIS A 6 27.81 21.65 -40.47
C HIS A 6 26.94 22.15 -39.29
N HIS A 7 25.75 21.58 -39.17
CA HIS A 7 25.00 21.64 -37.93
C HIS A 7 25.77 20.87 -36.86
N HIS A 8 26.47 21.60 -35.99
CA HIS A 8 26.93 21.07 -34.72
C HIS A 8 25.71 20.62 -33.93
N HIS A 9 25.49 19.31 -33.85
CA HIS A 9 24.71 18.71 -32.78
C HIS A 9 25.43 19.04 -31.48
N TYR A 10 24.93 20.06 -30.77
CA TYR A 10 25.25 20.21 -29.37
C TYR A 10 24.66 18.98 -28.68
N ASP A 11 25.54 18.12 -28.15
CA ASP A 11 25.12 17.13 -27.16
C ASP A 11 24.46 17.92 -26.02
N GLU A 12 23.13 17.84 -25.97
CA GLU A 12 22.34 18.36 -24.87
C GLU A 12 22.85 17.69 -23.60
N GLY A 13 23.65 18.44 -22.84
CA GLY A 13 24.19 18.02 -21.57
C GLY A 13 23.08 17.39 -20.73
N THR A 14 23.33 16.19 -20.24
CA THR A 14 22.42 15.41 -19.39
C THR A 14 21.94 16.32 -18.26
N TYR A 15 20.70 16.81 -18.38
CA TYR A 15 20.17 17.81 -17.47
C TYR A 15 20.22 17.29 -16.03
N PRO A 16 20.56 18.12 -15.03
CA PRO A 16 20.58 17.72 -13.61
C PRO A 16 19.25 17.09 -13.14
N ASP A 17 18.16 17.38 -13.84
CA ASP A 17 16.82 16.82 -13.62
C ASP A 17 16.76 15.29 -13.80
N GLU A 18 17.58 14.68 -14.66
CA GLU A 18 17.58 13.21 -14.82
C GLU A 18 18.27 12.49 -13.66
N ILE A 19 19.25 13.13 -13.04
CA ILE A 19 19.92 12.63 -11.83
C ILE A 19 19.04 12.86 -10.60
N LEU A 20 18.32 13.97 -10.51
CA LEU A 20 17.45 14.31 -9.37
C LEU A 20 16.18 13.45 -9.28
N LYS A 21 15.62 13.01 -10.42
CA LYS A 21 14.42 12.13 -10.47
C LYS A 21 14.53 10.85 -9.63
N PRO A 22 15.58 10.02 -9.75
CA PRO A 22 15.71 8.81 -8.93
C PRO A 22 15.86 9.12 -7.44
N PHE A 23 16.55 10.22 -7.07
CA PHE A 23 16.64 10.65 -5.67
C PHE A 23 15.28 11.08 -5.12
N GLY A 24 14.50 11.85 -5.89
CA GLY A 24 13.14 12.24 -5.53
C GLY A 24 12.22 11.03 -5.35
N PHE A 25 12.28 10.07 -6.28
CA PHE A 25 11.51 8.82 -6.19
C PHE A 25 11.90 7.99 -4.96
N LEU A 26 13.19 7.85 -4.68
CA LEU A 26 13.69 7.13 -3.50
C LEU A 26 13.23 7.80 -2.21
N LEU A 27 13.32 9.13 -2.12
CA LEU A 27 12.85 9.89 -0.96
C LEU A 27 11.35 9.68 -0.71
N VAL A 28 10.52 9.81 -1.75
CA VAL A 28 9.07 9.56 -1.65
C VAL A 28 8.78 8.12 -1.23
N THR A 29 9.54 7.15 -1.74
CA THR A 29 9.37 5.74 -1.39
C THR A 29 9.75 5.47 0.07
N VAL A 30 10.83 6.07 0.57
CA VAL A 30 11.26 5.92 1.96
C VAL A 30 10.28 6.58 2.92
N ILE A 31 9.90 7.83 2.67
CA ILE A 31 8.93 8.54 3.51
C ILE A 31 7.57 7.83 3.47
N GLY A 32 7.13 7.43 2.28
CA GLY A 32 5.89 6.70 2.08
C GLY A 32 5.87 5.35 2.81
N SER A 33 6.97 4.58 2.73
CA SER A 33 7.07 3.29 3.43
C SER A 33 7.13 3.44 4.95
N LEU A 34 7.81 4.47 5.46
CA LEU A 34 7.82 4.77 6.90
C LEU A 34 6.44 5.20 7.41
N ALA A 35 5.76 6.10 6.68
CA ALA A 35 4.41 6.52 7.03
C ALA A 35 3.42 5.34 7.00
N PHE A 36 3.54 4.48 5.98
CA PHE A 36 2.73 3.27 5.87
C PHE A 36 2.99 2.30 7.01
N TYR A 37 4.25 2.05 7.37
CA TYR A 37 4.60 1.21 8.51
C TYR A 37 3.99 1.72 9.82
N ASN A 38 4.13 3.02 10.10
CA ASN A 38 3.53 3.61 11.31
C ASN A 38 2.01 3.51 11.31
N ALA A 39 1.35 3.68 10.14
CA ALA A 39 -0.09 3.49 10.03
C ALA A 39 -0.49 2.04 10.34
N LEU A 40 0.27 1.04 9.86
CA LEU A 40 0.00 -0.37 10.16
C LEU A 40 0.16 -0.69 11.66
N VAL A 41 1.18 -0.11 12.31
CA VAL A 41 1.37 -0.23 13.76
C VAL A 41 0.22 0.43 14.50
N TYR A 42 -0.18 1.64 14.12
CA TYR A 42 -1.30 2.31 14.76
C TYR A 42 -2.61 1.51 14.61
N LEU A 43 -2.81 0.87 13.46
CA LEU A 43 -3.94 -0.02 13.21
C LEU A 43 -3.90 -1.33 14.03
N SER A 44 -2.78 -1.73 14.63
CA SER A 44 -2.78 -2.93 15.50
C SER A 44 -3.58 -2.72 16.77
N ASP A 45 -3.68 -1.47 17.22
CA ASP A 45 -4.37 -1.08 18.45
C ASP A 45 -5.78 -0.54 18.12
N TRP A 46 -6.40 -1.06 17.05
CA TRP A 46 -7.70 -0.60 16.56
C TRP A 46 -8.82 -0.72 17.59
N ASP A 47 -8.70 -1.64 18.53
CA ASP A 47 -9.64 -1.88 19.62
C ASP A 47 -9.62 -0.77 20.67
N SER A 48 -8.52 -0.03 20.77
CA SER A 48 -8.39 1.14 21.65
C SER A 48 -9.13 2.38 21.14
N PHE A 49 -9.54 2.41 19.87
CA PHE A 49 -10.22 3.56 19.29
C PHE A 49 -11.66 3.68 19.80
N GLU A 50 -12.12 4.92 19.96
CA GLU A 50 -13.52 5.16 20.30
C GLU A 50 -14.46 4.75 19.15
N THR A 51 -15.70 4.38 19.50
CA THR A 51 -16.73 4.07 18.50
C THR A 51 -17.13 5.35 17.74
N PRO A 52 -17.25 5.34 16.40
CA PRO A 52 -17.18 4.19 15.48
C PRO A 52 -15.81 3.94 14.82
N TYR A 53 -14.76 4.64 15.26
CA TYR A 53 -13.43 4.58 14.66
C TYR A 53 -12.76 3.21 14.83
N ASN A 54 -13.08 2.48 15.90
CA ASN A 54 -12.65 1.09 16.08
C ASN A 54 -13.06 0.17 14.93
N TYR A 55 -14.29 0.29 14.40
CA TYR A 55 -14.74 -0.52 13.26
C TYR A 55 -13.97 -0.19 11.98
N ILE A 56 -13.63 1.09 11.78
CA ILE A 56 -12.83 1.56 10.64
C ILE A 56 -11.39 1.03 10.78
N GLY A 57 -10.82 1.11 11.98
CA GLY A 57 -9.51 0.56 12.31
C GLY A 57 -9.46 -0.95 12.07
N ALA A 58 -10.45 -1.70 12.57
CA ALA A 58 -10.57 -3.14 12.37
C ALA A 58 -10.58 -3.50 10.88
N PHE A 59 -11.36 -2.79 10.06
CA PHE A 59 -11.41 -3.03 8.63
C PHE A 59 -10.02 -2.93 7.97
N TYR A 60 -9.28 -1.85 8.25
CA TYR A 60 -7.94 -1.68 7.66
C TYR A 60 -6.90 -2.62 8.27
N TYR A 61 -7.00 -2.95 9.56
CA TYR A 61 -6.14 -3.93 10.20
C TYR A 61 -6.26 -5.31 9.53
N TYR A 62 -7.48 -5.83 9.37
CA TYR A 62 -7.70 -7.14 8.75
C TYR A 62 -7.40 -7.14 7.25
N THR A 63 -7.59 -6.01 6.55
CA THR A 63 -7.39 -5.95 5.10
C THR A 63 -5.94 -5.67 4.69
N LEU A 64 -5.17 -4.94 5.51
CA LEU A 64 -3.79 -4.56 5.19
C LEU A 64 -2.77 -5.19 6.13
N THR A 65 -2.93 -5.00 7.44
CA THR A 65 -1.94 -5.41 8.44
C THR A 65 -1.82 -6.93 8.53
N VAL A 66 -2.95 -7.65 8.64
CA VAL A 66 -2.95 -9.11 8.76
C VAL A 66 -2.27 -9.79 7.56
N PRO A 67 -2.61 -9.47 6.29
CA PRO A 67 -1.95 -10.08 5.15
C PRO A 67 -0.43 -9.88 5.13
N LEU A 68 0.05 -8.69 5.51
CA LEU A 68 1.49 -8.37 5.57
C LEU A 68 2.20 -9.11 6.70
N LEU A 69 1.60 -9.19 7.89
CA LEU A 69 2.12 -9.99 9.00
C LEU A 69 2.20 -11.46 8.63
N PHE A 70 1.26 -11.95 7.81
CA PHE A 70 1.27 -13.32 7.33
C PHE A 70 2.47 -13.60 6.41
N VAL A 71 2.84 -12.67 5.53
CA VAL A 71 4.07 -12.78 4.69
C VAL A 71 5.29 -12.95 5.59
N LYS A 72 5.47 -12.04 6.56
CA LYS A 72 6.59 -12.12 7.51
C LYS A 72 6.60 -13.45 8.27
N THR A 73 5.43 -13.92 8.69
CA THR A 73 5.29 -15.18 9.42
C THR A 73 5.67 -16.38 8.55
N ILE A 74 5.19 -16.43 7.31
CA ILE A 74 5.57 -17.46 6.34
C ILE A 74 7.08 -17.45 6.14
N TRP A 75 7.66 -16.29 5.83
CA TRP A 75 9.10 -16.15 5.61
C TRP A 75 9.91 -16.71 6.77
N TYR A 76 9.60 -16.24 7.99
CA TYR A 76 10.26 -16.69 9.22
C TYR A 76 10.15 -18.20 9.41
N ARG A 77 8.95 -18.76 9.24
CA ARG A 77 8.72 -20.21 9.38
C ARG A 77 9.46 -21.03 8.34
N VAL A 78 9.57 -20.53 7.10
CA VAL A 78 10.22 -21.28 6.02
C VAL A 78 11.74 -21.19 6.14
N THR A 79 12.27 -19.99 6.39
CA THR A 79 13.71 -19.70 6.31
C THR A 79 14.46 -19.90 7.62
N GLU A 80 13.88 -19.50 8.75
CA GLU A 80 14.57 -19.58 10.05
C GLU A 80 14.23 -20.86 10.82
N VAL A 81 12.95 -21.25 10.84
CA VAL A 81 12.55 -22.52 11.48
C VAL A 81 12.95 -23.71 10.60
N GLY A 82 12.88 -23.54 9.27
CA GLY A 82 13.36 -24.50 8.29
C GLY A 82 12.45 -25.72 8.13
N PHE A 83 12.12 -26.06 6.89
CA PHE A 83 11.49 -27.36 6.57
C PHE A 83 12.53 -28.45 6.31
N THR A 84 13.73 -28.03 5.90
CA THR A 84 14.86 -28.92 5.60
C THR A 84 16.08 -28.50 6.40
N GLN A 85 17.07 -29.39 6.49
CA GLN A 85 18.36 -29.08 7.10
C GLN A 85 19.23 -28.15 6.23
N TYR A 86 18.82 -27.86 4.99
CA TYR A 86 19.61 -27.10 4.03
C TYR A 86 19.11 -25.65 3.93
N PRO A 87 19.86 -24.65 4.43
CA PRO A 87 19.43 -23.25 4.46
C PRO A 87 19.09 -22.68 3.07
N ASN A 88 19.86 -23.05 2.05
CA ASN A 88 19.65 -22.58 0.68
C ASN A 88 18.32 -23.11 0.09
N ILE A 89 17.94 -24.35 0.42
CA ILE A 89 16.66 -24.93 -0.03
C ILE A 89 15.51 -24.24 0.69
N ASN A 90 15.64 -24.00 2.01
CA ASN A 90 14.66 -23.25 2.78
C ASN A 90 14.46 -21.83 2.24
N PHE A 91 15.53 -21.14 1.85
CA PHE A 91 15.44 -19.81 1.23
C PHE A 91 14.65 -19.85 -0.10
N LEU A 92 14.95 -20.79 -1.00
CA LEU A 92 14.22 -20.96 -2.26
C LEU A 92 12.75 -21.31 -2.03
N LEU A 93 12.46 -22.17 -1.06
CA LEU A 93 11.10 -22.48 -0.66
C LEU A 93 10.39 -21.24 -0.09
N GLY A 94 11.09 -20.39 0.65
CA GLY A 94 10.55 -19.14 1.20
C GLY A 94 10.05 -18.23 0.08
N ILE A 95 10.91 -17.99 -0.91
CA ILE A 95 10.55 -17.20 -2.11
C ILE A 95 9.35 -17.82 -2.84
N LEU A 96 9.35 -19.15 -3.04
CA LEU A 96 8.27 -19.83 -3.74
C LEU A 96 6.93 -19.69 -3.00
N VAL A 97 6.91 -19.90 -1.68
CA VAL A 97 5.69 -19.81 -0.87
C VAL A 97 5.19 -18.38 -0.81
N GLU A 98 6.07 -17.38 -0.69
CA GLU A 98 5.67 -15.97 -0.77
C GLU A 98 5.07 -15.62 -2.11
N PHE A 99 5.68 -16.08 -3.21
CA PHE A 99 5.14 -15.85 -4.55
C PHE A 99 3.74 -16.46 -4.71
N ILE A 100 3.54 -17.71 -4.24
CA ILE A 100 2.22 -18.35 -4.24
C ILE A 100 1.23 -17.54 -3.40
N TYR A 101 1.64 -17.08 -2.22
CA TYR A 101 0.79 -16.26 -1.35
C TYR A 101 0.37 -14.95 -2.01
N ILE A 102 1.31 -14.23 -2.66
CA ILE A 102 1.01 -13.01 -3.42
C ILE A 102 0.01 -13.29 -4.54
N VAL A 103 0.17 -14.40 -5.28
CA VAL A 103 -0.78 -14.82 -6.31
C VAL A 103 -2.16 -15.12 -5.72
N ILE A 104 -2.25 -15.76 -4.56
CA ILE A 104 -3.52 -16.01 -3.86
C ILE A 104 -4.19 -14.69 -3.48
N ILE A 105 -3.45 -13.75 -2.86
CA ILE A 105 -3.98 -12.44 -2.50
C ILE A 105 -4.46 -11.66 -3.74
N ALA A 106 -3.70 -11.68 -4.83
CA ALA A 106 -4.10 -11.05 -6.08
C ALA A 106 -5.40 -11.64 -6.65
N ASN A 107 -5.55 -12.97 -6.59
CA ASN A 107 -6.78 -13.64 -7.01
C ASN A 107 -7.97 -13.31 -6.10
N ILE A 108 -7.77 -13.21 -4.79
CA ILE A 108 -8.81 -12.78 -3.84
C ILE A 108 -9.25 -11.35 -4.17
N ILE A 109 -8.31 -10.43 -4.39
CA ILE A 109 -8.61 -9.04 -4.77
C ILE A 109 -9.36 -8.99 -6.11
N TYR A 110 -8.94 -9.80 -7.09
CA TYR A 110 -9.62 -9.90 -8.38
C TYR A 110 -11.06 -10.43 -8.22
N PHE A 111 -11.25 -11.48 -7.42
CA PHE A 111 -12.56 -12.08 -7.15
C PHE A 111 -13.49 -11.10 -6.45
N ILE A 112 -13.03 -10.45 -5.37
CA ILE A 112 -13.78 -9.40 -4.66
C ILE A 112 -14.17 -8.29 -5.64
N SER A 113 -13.24 -7.84 -6.49
CA SER A 113 -13.51 -6.82 -7.50
C SER A 113 -14.55 -7.27 -8.54
N ALA A 114 -14.55 -8.55 -8.92
CA ALA A 114 -15.50 -9.13 -9.86
C ALA A 114 -16.91 -9.25 -9.26
N VAL A 115 -17.02 -9.77 -8.04
CA VAL A 115 -18.28 -9.83 -7.28
C VAL A 115 -18.84 -8.44 -7.07
N PHE A 116 -17.99 -7.48 -6.68
CA PHE A 116 -18.38 -6.10 -6.48
C PHE A 116 -18.94 -5.45 -7.75
N LYS A 117 -18.34 -5.74 -8.92
CA LYS A 117 -18.86 -5.31 -10.22
C LYS A 117 -20.25 -5.88 -10.50
N GLN A 118 -20.49 -7.15 -10.15
CA GLN A 118 -21.80 -7.78 -10.33
C GLN A 118 -22.88 -7.12 -9.46
N ILE A 119 -22.56 -6.83 -8.19
CA ILE A 119 -23.52 -6.24 -7.24
C ILE A 119 -23.82 -4.77 -7.59
N THR A 120 -22.80 -3.98 -7.90
CA THR A 120 -22.96 -2.51 -8.05
C THR A 120 -23.11 -2.04 -9.48
N GLY A 121 -22.89 -2.90 -10.48
CA GLY A 121 -22.86 -2.53 -11.91
C GLY A 121 -21.76 -1.54 -12.29
N LYS A 122 -20.86 -1.19 -11.36
CA LYS A 122 -19.88 -0.11 -11.51
C LYS A 122 -18.49 -0.64 -11.91
N PRO A 123 -17.69 0.17 -12.64
CA PRO A 123 -16.37 -0.24 -13.12
C PRO A 123 -15.35 -0.41 -11.98
N LYS A 124 -14.32 -1.25 -12.21
CA LYS A 124 -13.24 -1.61 -11.26
C LYS A 124 -12.57 -0.40 -10.60
N ARG A 125 -12.47 0.74 -11.29
CA ARG A 125 -11.86 1.97 -10.77
C ARG A 125 -12.58 2.52 -9.53
N LYS A 126 -13.86 2.18 -9.32
CA LYS A 126 -14.60 2.56 -8.12
C LYS A 126 -14.33 1.66 -6.91
N VAL A 127 -13.75 0.46 -7.08
CA VAL A 127 -13.39 -0.43 -5.96
C VAL A 127 -12.41 0.26 -5.00
N VAL A 128 -11.44 1.00 -5.54
CA VAL A 128 -10.51 1.83 -4.76
C VAL A 128 -11.27 2.87 -3.94
N PHE A 129 -12.28 3.53 -4.52
CA PHE A 129 -13.11 4.49 -3.78
C PHE A 129 -13.88 3.82 -2.63
N TYR A 130 -14.41 2.61 -2.83
CA TYR A 130 -15.09 1.87 -1.75
C TYR A 130 -14.12 1.41 -0.65
N PHE A 131 -12.86 1.12 -0.99
CA PHE A 131 -11.82 0.85 -0.01
C PHE A 131 -11.52 2.06 0.88
N PHE A 132 -11.62 3.28 0.33
CA PHE A 132 -11.46 4.52 1.10
C PHE A 132 -12.75 5.01 1.77
N LEU A 133 -13.90 4.40 1.48
CA LEU A 133 -15.19 4.84 2.00
C LEU A 133 -15.27 4.82 3.53
N PRO A 134 -14.79 3.78 4.25
CA PRO A 134 -14.75 3.79 5.71
C PRO A 134 -13.95 4.98 6.27
N ALA A 135 -12.79 5.29 5.69
CA ALA A 135 -11.99 6.45 6.08
C ALA A 135 -12.73 7.78 5.82
N LEU A 136 -13.42 7.91 4.69
CA LEU A 136 -14.22 9.10 4.39
C LEU A 136 -15.38 9.28 5.37
N CYS A 137 -16.05 8.19 5.75
CA CYS A 137 -17.10 8.21 6.77
C CYS A 137 -16.55 8.61 8.14
N GLY A 138 -15.39 8.08 8.54
CA GLY A 138 -14.71 8.47 9.78
C GLY A 138 -14.31 9.94 9.79
N LEU A 139 -13.76 10.44 8.68
CA LEU A 139 -13.40 11.85 8.54
C LEU A 139 -14.63 12.75 8.59
N PHE A 140 -15.71 12.38 7.91
CA PHE A 140 -16.98 13.11 7.98
C PHE A 140 -17.53 13.16 9.42
N TRP A 141 -17.51 12.03 10.13
CA TRP A 141 -17.92 11.97 11.54
C TRP A 141 -17.06 12.85 12.44
N PHE A 142 -15.73 12.84 12.24
CA PHE A 142 -14.80 13.71 12.95
C PHE A 142 -15.13 15.19 12.74
N MET A 143 -15.34 15.59 11.47
CA MET A 143 -15.68 16.97 11.12
C MET A 143 -17.02 17.40 11.72
N LEU A 144 -18.00 16.49 11.76
CA LEU A 144 -19.29 16.74 12.40
C LEU A 144 -19.14 16.95 13.91
N ASN A 145 -18.38 16.09 14.60
CA ASN A 145 -18.12 16.23 16.04
C ASN A 145 -17.38 17.53 16.36
N LEU A 146 -16.41 17.90 15.54
CA LEU A 146 -15.67 19.16 15.69
C LEU A 146 -16.60 20.37 15.54
N LEU A 147 -17.48 20.33 14.53
CA LEU A 147 -18.45 21.39 14.28
C LEU A 147 -19.47 21.50 15.43
N ILE A 148 -20.00 20.38 15.91
CA ILE A 148 -20.92 20.35 17.06
C ILE A 148 -20.20 20.88 18.31
N SER A 149 -19.00 20.39 18.61
CA SER A 149 -18.22 20.82 19.78
C SER A 149 -17.95 22.32 19.75
N TRP A 150 -17.63 22.87 18.58
CA TRP A 150 -17.45 24.31 18.41
C TRP A 150 -18.76 25.09 18.61
N LEU A 151 -19.89 24.60 18.09
CA LEU A 151 -21.21 25.23 18.25
C LEU A 151 -21.71 25.21 19.70
N THR A 152 -21.35 24.18 20.46
CA THR A 152 -21.79 24.00 21.86
C THR A 152 -20.76 24.43 22.90
N ALA A 153 -19.57 24.87 22.47
CA ALA A 153 -18.56 25.42 23.36
C ALA A 153 -19.12 26.72 23.98
N THR A 154 -19.49 26.64 25.25
CA THR A 154 -19.96 27.76 26.09
C THR A 154 -18.87 28.17 27.06
#